data_AF-A0A5S3YPS8-F1
#
_entry.id   AF-A0A5S3YPS8-F1
#
_cell.length_a   1.000
_cell.length_b   1.000
_cell.length_c   1.000
_cell.angle_alpha   90.00
_cell.angle_beta   90.00
_cell.angle_gamma   90.00
#
_symmetry.space_group_name_H-M   'P 1'
#
loop_
_entity.id
_entity.type
_entity.pdbx_description
1 polymer ?
#
loop_
_entity_poly.entity_id
_entity_poly.type
_entity_poly.pdbx_seq_one_letter_code
_entity_poly.pdbx_strand_id
1 'polypeptide(L)'
;MTITVYTITAVLIKLSILGFGILSVLTAFIGLLLLKVMHKKLSELLIIRFSKKFKIALWGHTSVYIAFIGKMLFIDDFSDVPAFLASHLVIHHMVSGLIAATLMIMSLRTYNQLKVSNSNTN
;
A
#
# COMPACT_ATOMS: atom_id res chain seq x y z
N MET A 1 -13.99 8.43 12.59
CA MET A 1 -13.46 8.88 11.29
C MET A 1 -11.97 8.58 11.13
N THR A 2 -11.12 9.08 12.02
CA THR A 2 -9.68 8.75 12.03
C THR A 2 -9.43 7.25 12.17
N ILE A 3 -10.18 6.58 13.05
CA ILE A 3 -10.15 5.11 13.25
C ILE A 3 -10.35 4.36 11.94
N THR A 4 -11.34 4.74 11.13
CA THR A 4 -11.65 4.09 9.84
C THR A 4 -10.46 4.10 8.89
N VAL A 5 -9.75 5.23 8.77
CA VAL A 5 -8.58 5.35 7.89
C VAL A 5 -7.41 4.52 8.41
N TYR A 6 -7.23 4.43 9.73
CA TYR A 6 -6.27 3.52 10.34
C TYR A 6 -6.63 2.05 10.11
N THR A 7 -7.90 1.66 10.22
CA THR A 7 -8.36 0.30 9.93
C THR A 7 -8.06 -0.08 8.48
N ILE A 8 -8.37 0.78 7.52
CA ILE A 8 -8.06 0.53 6.09
C ILE A 8 -6.55 0.42 5.89
N THR A 9 -5.76 1.27 6.56
CA THR A 9 -4.30 1.18 6.49
C THR A 9 -3.79 -0.17 7.04
N ALA A 10 -4.35 -0.66 8.15
CA ALA A 10 -3.98 -1.96 8.72
C ALA A 10 -4.37 -3.13 7.80
N VAL A 11 -5.56 -3.08 7.20
CA VAL A 11 -6.00 -4.06 6.20
C VAL A 11 -5.05 -4.06 4.99
N LEU A 12 -4.68 -2.87 4.50
CA LEU A 12 -3.75 -2.73 3.38
C LEU A 12 -2.36 -3.30 3.68
N ILE A 13 -1.84 -3.06 4.89
CA ILE A 13 -0.58 -3.66 5.35
C ILE A 13 -0.70 -5.19 5.37
N LYS A 14 -1.79 -5.73 5.92
CA LYS A 14 -2.02 -7.18 6.00
C LYS A 14 -2.11 -7.82 4.61
N LEU A 15 -2.86 -7.22 3.69
CA LEU A 15 -2.97 -7.69 2.31
C LEU A 15 -1.61 -7.67 1.58
N SER A 16 -0.79 -6.65 1.85
CA SER A 16 0.56 -6.56 1.30
C SER A 16 1.49 -7.63 1.90
N ILE A 17 1.41 -7.93 3.20
CA ILE A 17 2.20 -9.03 3.79
C ILE A 17 1.80 -10.37 3.19
N LEU A 18 0.51 -10.58 2.95
CA LEU A 18 0.00 -11.82 2.35
C LEU A 18 0.31 -11.96 0.85
N GLY A 19 0.82 -10.90 0.20
CA GLY A 19 1.06 -10.90 -1.24
C GLY A 19 -0.20 -10.85 -2.10
N PHE A 20 -1.33 -10.37 -1.56
CA PHE A 20 -2.55 -10.14 -2.34
C PHE A 20 -2.49 -8.77 -3.03
N GLY A 21 -1.70 -8.66 -4.10
CA GLY A 21 -1.42 -7.38 -4.78
C GLY A 21 -2.67 -6.70 -5.34
N ILE A 22 -3.54 -7.42 -6.06
CA ILE A 22 -4.79 -6.85 -6.62
C ILE A 22 -5.68 -6.30 -5.51
N LEU A 23 -5.89 -7.06 -4.43
CA LEU A 23 -6.68 -6.59 -3.29
C LEU A 23 -6.02 -5.39 -2.60
N SER A 24 -4.70 -5.33 -2.56
CA SER A 24 -3.96 -4.19 -2.04
C SER A 24 -4.14 -2.94 -2.91
N VAL A 25 -4.14 -3.08 -4.24
CA VAL A 25 -4.44 -2.00 -5.20
C VAL A 25 -5.85 -1.48 -4.99
N LEU A 26 -6.85 -2.37 -4.93
CA LEU A 26 -8.25 -2.00 -4.70
C LEU A 26 -8.42 -1.27 -3.35
N THR A 27 -7.80 -1.80 -2.29
CA THR A 27 -7.87 -1.21 -0.95
C THR A 27 -7.21 0.17 -0.91
N ALA A 28 -6.05 0.34 -1.56
CA ALA A 28 -5.36 1.62 -1.67
C ALA A 28 -6.18 2.64 -2.45
N PHE A 29 -6.82 2.22 -3.54
CA PHE A 29 -7.70 3.07 -4.34
C PHE A 29 -8.95 3.52 -3.55
N ILE A 30 -9.63 2.59 -2.88
CA ILE A 30 -10.75 2.89 -1.99
C ILE A 30 -10.32 3.84 -0.87
N GLY A 31 -9.13 3.64 -0.30
CA GLY A 31 -8.56 4.53 0.72
C GLY A 31 -8.37 5.97 0.22
N LEU A 32 -7.93 6.16 -1.02
CA LEU A 32 -7.81 7.49 -1.65
C LEU A 32 -9.17 8.13 -1.91
N LEU A 33 -10.15 7.37 -2.40
CA LEU A 33 -11.52 7.87 -2.58
C LEU A 33 -12.13 8.30 -1.25
N LEU A 34 -11.95 7.48 -0.21
CA LEU A 34 -12.45 7.77 1.12
C LEU A 34 -11.83 9.07 1.68
N LEU A 35 -10.51 9.28 1.51
CA LEU A 35 -9.86 10.54 1.92
C LEU A 35 -10.45 11.76 1.22
N LYS A 36 -10.80 11.65 -0.07
CA LYS A 36 -11.44 12.74 -0.82
C LYS A 36 -12.81 13.10 -0.23
N VAL A 37 -13.60 12.10 0.14
CA VAL A 37 -14.91 12.31 0.79
C VAL A 37 -14.77 12.85 2.22
N MET A 38 -13.75 12.42 2.95
CA MET A 38 -13.51 12.81 4.34
C MET A 38 -12.72 14.12 4.50
N HIS A 39 -12.37 14.81 3.40
CA HIS A 39 -11.52 15.99 3.42
C HIS A 39 -11.99 17.09 4.39
N LYS A 40 -13.31 17.30 4.52
CA LYS A 40 -13.89 18.31 5.41
C LYS A 40 -13.86 17.95 6.90
N LYS A 41 -13.54 16.70 7.24
CA LYS A 41 -13.65 16.15 8.61
C LYS A 41 -12.31 15.67 9.19
N LEU A 42 -11.23 15.74 8.41
CA LEU A 42 -9.88 15.39 8.84
C LEU A 42 -8.96 16.61 8.71
N SER A 43 -7.97 16.72 9.60
CA SER A 43 -6.89 17.71 9.46
C SER A 43 -6.12 17.49 8.14
N GLU A 44 -5.79 18.57 7.44
CA GLU A 44 -5.02 18.55 6.20
C GLU A 44 -3.72 17.75 6.33
N LEU A 45 -3.03 17.89 7.46
CA LEU A 45 -1.79 17.19 7.73
C LEU A 45 -1.99 15.66 7.82
N LEU A 46 -3.12 15.21 8.35
CA LEU A 46 -3.49 13.80 8.36
C LEU A 46 -3.82 13.30 6.95
N ILE A 47 -4.57 14.10 6.18
CA ILE A 47 -4.95 13.77 4.80
C ILE A 47 -3.71 13.58 3.94
N ILE A 48 -2.74 14.50 4.02
CA ILE A 48 -1.49 14.41 3.26
C ILE A 48 -0.72 13.14 3.63
N ARG A 49 -0.60 12.84 4.93
CA ARG A 49 0.12 11.66 5.43
C ARG A 49 -0.52 10.35 4.96
N PHE A 50 -1.85 10.22 5.07
CA PHE A 50 -2.56 9.03 4.61
C PHE A 50 -2.61 8.92 3.08
N SER A 51 -2.79 10.04 2.38
CA SER A 51 -2.74 10.07 0.91
C SER A 51 -1.40 9.58 0.40
N LYS A 52 -0.29 10.00 1.03
CA LYS A 52 1.05 9.51 0.69
C LYS A 52 1.17 7.99 0.87
N LYS A 53 0.66 7.43 1.97
CA LYS A 53 0.66 5.97 2.21
C LYS A 53 -0.10 5.22 1.12
N PHE A 54 -1.33 5.62 0.84
CA PHE A 54 -2.15 4.95 -0.18
C PHE A 54 -1.57 5.09 -1.58
N LYS A 55 -0.99 6.25 -1.93
CA LYS A 55 -0.27 6.42 -3.21
C LYS A 55 0.94 5.50 -3.32
N ILE A 56 1.76 5.40 -2.27
CA ILE A 56 2.92 4.48 -2.26
C ILE A 56 2.46 3.04 -2.49
N ALA A 57 1.43 2.59 -1.78
CA ALA A 57 0.89 1.25 -1.95
C ALA A 57 0.33 1.05 -3.37
N LEU A 58 -0.47 2.01 -3.86
CA LEU A 58 -1.09 1.92 -5.17
C LEU A 58 -0.03 1.84 -6.28
N TRP A 59 0.91 2.79 -6.31
CA TRP A 59 1.96 2.83 -7.32
C TRP A 59 2.93 1.66 -7.18
N GLY A 60 3.28 1.27 -5.95
CA GLY A 60 4.19 0.17 -5.68
C GLY A 60 3.65 -1.18 -6.15
N HIS A 61 2.38 -1.48 -5.88
CA HIS A 61 1.76 -2.71 -6.38
C HIS A 61 1.50 -2.64 -7.88
N THR A 62 1.03 -1.50 -8.39
CA THR A 62 0.77 -1.33 -9.83
C THR A 62 2.05 -1.45 -10.66
N SER A 63 3.19 -0.95 -10.20
CA SER A 63 4.45 -1.07 -10.93
C SER A 63 4.91 -2.52 -11.08
N VAL A 64 4.68 -3.37 -10.08
CA VAL A 64 4.96 -4.81 -10.16
C VAL A 64 4.09 -5.47 -11.22
N TYR A 65 2.81 -5.11 -11.31
CA TYR A 65 1.92 -5.62 -12.35
C TYR A 65 2.29 -5.11 -13.74
N ILE A 66 2.72 -3.85 -13.87
CA ILE A 66 3.24 -3.33 -15.15
C ILE A 66 4.50 -4.10 -15.56
N ALA A 67 5.42 -4.34 -14.65
CA ALA A 67 6.63 -5.12 -14.91
C ALA A 67 6.30 -6.58 -15.30
N PHE A 68 5.29 -7.18 -14.67
CA PHE A 68 4.78 -8.51 -15.03
C PHE A 68 4.26 -8.56 -16.46
N ILE A 69 3.40 -7.61 -16.84
CA ILE A 69 2.87 -7.50 -18.21
C ILE A 69 4.00 -7.28 -19.21
N GLY A 70 4.96 -6.41 -18.90
CA GLY A 70 6.13 -6.21 -19.75
C GLY A 70 6.95 -7.49 -19.92
N LYS A 71 7.15 -8.23 -18.83
CA LYS A 71 7.90 -9.50 -18.86
C LYS A 71 7.17 -10.60 -19.65
N MET A 72 5.83 -10.58 -19.73
CA MET A 72 5.08 -11.52 -20.57
C MET A 72 5.41 -11.40 -22.06
N LEU A 73 5.83 -10.23 -22.54
CA LEU A 73 6.20 -10.00 -23.94
C LEU A 73 7.50 -10.71 -24.36
N PHE A 74 8.26 -11.24 -23.39
CA PHE A 74 9.54 -11.93 -23.60
C PHE A 74 9.44 -13.45 -23.35
N ILE A 75 8.23 -14.00 -23.31
CA ILE A 75 8.03 -15.45 -23.20
C ILE A 75 8.05 -16.02 -24.62
N ASP A 76 9.10 -16.77 -24.94
CA ASP A 76 9.29 -17.37 -26.27
C ASP A 76 8.67 -18.76 -26.36
N ASP A 77 8.69 -19.55 -25.27
CA ASP A 77 8.14 -20.91 -25.21
C ASP A 77 7.19 -21.12 -24.02
N PHE A 78 6.21 -22.00 -24.17
CA PHE A 78 5.29 -22.40 -23.11
C PHE A 78 6.02 -23.11 -21.95
N SER A 79 7.19 -23.71 -22.19
CA SER A 79 8.04 -24.30 -21.14
C SER A 79 8.52 -23.28 -20.12
N ASP A 80 8.57 -21.99 -20.47
CA ASP A 80 9.10 -20.93 -19.61
C ASP A 80 8.03 -20.36 -18.66
N VAL A 81 6.76 -20.67 -18.89
CA VAL A 81 5.62 -20.17 -18.09
C VAL A 81 5.74 -20.51 -16.60
N PRO A 82 6.12 -21.75 -16.18
CA PRO A 82 6.29 -22.06 -14.76
C PRO A 82 7.40 -21.24 -14.10
N ALA A 83 8.55 -21.08 -14.76
CA ALA A 83 9.67 -20.28 -14.26
C ALA A 83 9.30 -18.79 -14.20
N PHE A 84 8.58 -18.31 -15.21
CA PHE A 84 8.02 -16.97 -15.25
C PHE A 84 7.09 -16.70 -14.06
N LEU A 85 6.11 -17.57 -13.81
CA LEU A 85 5.18 -17.43 -12.68
C LEU A 85 5.90 -17.49 -11.33
N ALA A 86 6.83 -18.43 -11.15
CA ALA A 86 7.61 -18.54 -9.92
C ALA A 86 8.43 -17.27 -9.64
N SER A 87 9.11 -16.75 -10.66
CA SER A 87 9.88 -15.51 -10.55
C SER A 87 9.01 -14.29 -10.25
N HIS A 88 7.81 -14.21 -10.86
CA HIS A 88 6.86 -13.15 -10.54
C HIS A 88 6.39 -13.26 -9.10
N LEU A 89 6.03 -14.45 -8.63
CA LEU A 89 5.54 -14.65 -7.27
C LEU A 89 6.59 -14.21 -6.23
N VAL A 90 7.85 -14.58 -6.41
CA VAL A 90 8.95 -14.19 -5.52
C VAL A 90 9.16 -12.67 -5.53
N ILE A 91 9.32 -12.08 -6.72
CA ILE A 91 9.56 -10.62 -6.85
C ILE A 91 8.36 -9.84 -6.30
N HIS A 92 7.14 -10.24 -6.66
CA HIS A 92 5.91 -9.64 -6.18
C HIS A 92 5.84 -9.71 -4.65
N HIS A 93 6.09 -10.87 -4.05
CA HIS A 93 6.04 -11.04 -2.61
C HIS A 93 7.11 -10.21 -1.89
N MET A 94 8.34 -10.15 -2.41
CA MET A 94 9.41 -9.31 -1.84
C MET A 94 9.05 -7.82 -1.89
N VAL A 95 8.59 -7.32 -3.04
CA VAL A 95 8.18 -5.92 -3.19
C VAL A 95 6.96 -5.61 -2.30
N SER A 96 5.99 -6.53 -2.25
CA SER A 96 4.81 -6.44 -1.40
C SER A 96 5.16 -6.35 0.08
N GLY A 97 6.15 -7.15 0.54
CA GLY A 97 6.70 -7.08 1.89
C GLY A 97 7.41 -5.74 2.18
N LEU A 98 8.18 -5.22 1.23
CA LEU A 98 8.84 -3.91 1.36
C LEU A 98 7.81 -2.76 1.45
N ILE A 99 6.76 -2.81 0.65
CA ILE A 99 5.64 -1.87 0.73
C ILE A 99 4.99 -1.95 2.11
N ALA A 100 4.67 -3.15 2.60
CA ALA A 100 4.07 -3.34 3.92
C ALA A 100 4.94 -2.75 5.04
N ALA A 101 6.24 -3.03 5.03
CA ALA A 101 7.20 -2.50 6.00
C ALA A 101 7.24 -0.96 5.96
N THR A 102 7.28 -0.38 4.76
CA THR A 102 7.26 1.08 4.56
C THR A 102 5.98 1.70 5.14
N LEU A 103 4.82 1.11 4.84
CA LEU A 103 3.52 1.59 5.36
C LEU A 103 3.44 1.48 6.88
N MET A 104 4.01 0.42 7.46
CA MET A 104 4.06 0.21 8.90
C MET A 104 4.91 1.29 9.58
N ILE A 105 6.14 1.53 9.09
CA ILE A 105 7.03 2.58 9.61
C ILE A 105 6.37 3.96 9.52
N MET A 106 5.76 4.28 8.37
CA MET A 106 5.04 5.55 8.20
C MET A 106 3.86 5.68 9.17
N SER A 107 3.18 4.57 9.49
CA SER A 107 2.06 4.55 10.41
C SER A 107 2.48 4.73 11.86
N LEU A 108 3.56 4.04 12.28
CA LEU A 108 4.19 4.25 13.59
C LEU A 108 4.66 5.70 13.77
N ARG A 109 5.33 6.26 12.75
CA ARG A 109 5.76 7.68 12.79
C ARG A 109 4.58 8.64 12.93
N THR A 110 3.50 8.40 12.19
CA THR A 110 2.28 9.23 12.29
C THR A 110 1.69 9.15 13.69
N TYR A 111 1.60 7.95 14.27
CA TYR A 111 1.07 7.74 15.62
C TYR A 111 1.91 8.43 16.70
N ASN A 112 3.24 8.27 16.66
CA ASN A 112 4.13 8.92 17.62
C ASN A 112 4.03 10.44 17.55
N GLN A 113 3.96 11.01 16.35
CA GLN A 113 3.81 12.47 16.18
C GLN A 113 2.49 12.99 16.75
N LEU A 114 1.39 12.24 16.62
CA LEU A 114 0.11 12.59 17.23
C LEU A 114 0.17 12.48 18.75
N LYS A 115 0.80 11.42 19.28
CA LYS A 115 0.98 11.24 20.72
C LYS A 115 1.76 12.39 21.35
N VAL A 116 2.87 12.81 20.73
CA VAL A 116 3.69 13.94 21.19
C VAL A 116 2.90 15.25 21.14
N SER A 117 2.16 15.50 20.05
CA SER A 117 1.32 16.70 19.94
C SER A 117 0.26 16.80 21.05
N ASN A 118 -0.37 15.68 21.41
CA ASN A 118 -1.35 15.64 22.49
C ASN A 118 -0.71 15.78 23.89
N SER A 119 0.55 15.37 24.05
CA SER A 119 1.28 15.53 25.32
C SER A 119 1.74 16.96 25.56
N ASN A 120 1.94 17.77 24.52
CA ASN A 120 2.37 19.16 24.62
C ASN A 120 1.19 20.15 24.75
N THR A 121 -0.05 19.66 24.71
CA THR A 121 -1.29 20.46 24.81
C THR A 121 -2.06 20.21 26.10
N ASN A 122 -1.56 19.32 26.97
CA ASN A 122 -1.98 19.12 28.36
C ASN A 122 -0.95 19.74 29.30
#